data_AF-A0A6L4AZV7-F1
#
_entry.id   AF-A0A6L4AZV7-F1
#
_cell.length_a   1.000
_cell.length_b   1.000
_cell.length_c   1.000
_cell.angle_alpha   90.00
_cell.angle_beta   90.00
_cell.angle_gamma   90.00
#
_symmetry.space_group_name_H-M   'P 1'
#
loop_
_entity.id
_entity.type
_entity.pdbx_description
1 polymer ?
#
loop_
_entity_poly.entity_id
_entity_poly.type
_entity_poly.pdbx_seq_one_letter_code
_entity_poly.pdbx_strand_id
1 'polypeptide(L)'
;MEFLPRERPALARRWMLLAASALAVSGLLAFGVVAARVPALARHLTDTELARRVLVVHVDLGVVVWFAALPVALFHLAASGGRRAGRHAAVAPWLAAAGAVALGSGLIPGWGRPHTVNYVPLVDQPLFVAGLLLFAAGVVASYLDRALLPFGDSSRAPGGDDAGPVAATLRAQRGFLRLGAAS
;
A
#
# COMPACT_ATOMS: atom_id res chain seq x y z
N MET A 1 18.06 -22.76 -3.67
CA MET A 1 17.60 -21.35 -3.59
C MET A 1 16.06 -21.29 -3.52
N GLU A 2 15.49 -21.56 -2.35
CA GLU A 2 14.06 -21.29 -2.10
C GLU A 2 13.94 -20.46 -0.81
N PHE A 3 14.45 -19.22 -0.86
CA PHE A 3 14.62 -18.36 0.32
C PHE A 3 13.41 -17.46 0.64
N LEU A 4 12.38 -17.40 -0.22
CA LEU A 4 11.23 -16.54 -0.03
C LEU A 4 9.98 -17.35 0.34
N PRO A 5 9.42 -17.18 1.55
CA PRO A 5 8.15 -17.75 1.95
C PRO A 5 7.06 -17.45 0.93
N ARG A 6 6.40 -18.50 0.44
CA ARG A 6 5.25 -18.43 -0.48
C ARG A 6 3.94 -18.73 0.20
N GLU A 7 4.00 -18.96 1.52
CA GLU A 7 2.81 -19.18 2.33
C GLU A 7 2.05 -17.87 2.47
N ARG A 8 0.76 -17.91 2.14
CA ARG A 8 -0.08 -16.73 2.13
C ARG A 8 -0.21 -16.08 3.51
N PRO A 9 -0.29 -16.81 4.64
CA PRO A 9 -0.22 -16.18 5.95
C PRO A 9 1.07 -15.38 6.18
N ALA A 10 2.21 -15.88 5.70
CA ALA A 10 3.49 -15.16 5.79
C ALA A 10 3.51 -13.91 4.92
N LEU A 11 2.92 -13.96 3.71
CA LEU A 11 2.78 -12.79 2.83
C LEU A 11 1.80 -11.76 3.40
N ALA A 12 0.65 -12.21 3.91
CA ALA A 12 -0.33 -11.37 4.58
C ALA A 12 0.31 -10.62 5.76
N ARG A 13 1.08 -11.33 6.60
CA ARG A 13 1.83 -10.71 7.71
C ARG A 13 2.83 -9.66 7.22
N ARG A 14 3.58 -9.92 6.14
CA ARG A 14 4.55 -8.95 5.60
C ARG A 14 3.88 -7.69 5.06
N TRP A 15 2.81 -7.85 4.29
CA TRP A 15 2.04 -6.72 3.78
C TRP A 15 1.36 -5.94 4.91
N MET A 16 0.84 -6.63 5.93
CA MET A 16 0.25 -6.00 7.10
C MET A 16 1.30 -5.21 7.90
N LEU A 17 2.50 -5.76 8.08
CA LEU A 17 3.61 -5.04 8.72
C LEU A 17 4.04 -3.81 7.91
N LEU A 18 4.14 -3.93 6.59
CA LEU A 18 4.44 -2.79 5.71
C LEU A 18 3.37 -1.70 5.82
N ALA A 19 2.09 -2.10 5.79
CA ALA A 19 0.98 -1.18 5.95
C ALA A 19 1.07 -0.48 7.32
N ALA A 20 1.08 -1.25 8.42
CA ALA A 20 1.09 -0.69 9.77
C ALA A 20 2.30 0.22 10.04
N SER A 21 3.49 -0.17 9.55
CA SER A 21 4.69 0.68 9.67
C SER A 21 4.58 1.96 8.85
N ALA A 22 4.09 1.91 7.61
CA ALA A 22 3.87 3.10 6.79
C ALA A 22 2.86 4.05 7.44
N LEU A 23 1.76 3.53 8.00
CA LEU A 23 0.77 4.32 8.73
C LEU A 23 1.37 4.95 9.99
N ALA A 24 2.16 4.20 10.75
CA ALA A 24 2.80 4.70 11.97
C ALA A 24 3.81 5.81 11.66
N VAL A 25 4.67 5.62 10.66
CA VAL A 25 5.63 6.65 10.23
C VAL A 25 4.91 7.87 9.66
N SER A 26 3.87 7.67 8.84
CA SER A 26 3.02 8.76 8.35
C SER A 26 2.41 9.54 9.52
N GLY A 27 1.83 8.86 10.50
CA GLY A 27 1.26 9.48 11.71
C GLY A 27 2.30 10.29 12.50
N LEU A 28 3.54 9.80 12.61
CA LEU A 28 4.62 10.55 13.24
C LEU A 28 4.97 11.82 12.46
N LEU A 29 5.04 11.76 11.13
CA LEU A 29 5.29 12.92 10.27
C LEU A 29 4.15 13.96 10.37
N ALA A 30 2.92 13.54 10.68
CA ALA A 30 1.77 14.43 10.83
C ALA A 30 1.97 15.47 11.94
N PHE A 31 2.68 15.12 13.02
CA PHE A 31 3.03 16.11 14.06
C PHE A 31 3.89 17.25 13.50
N GLY A 32 4.85 16.93 12.62
CA GLY A 32 5.65 17.93 11.91
C GLY A 32 4.80 18.81 10.99
N VAL A 33 3.84 18.22 10.27
CA VAL A 33 2.89 18.96 9.43
C VAL A 33 2.03 19.92 10.25
N VAL A 34 1.47 19.47 11.38
CA VAL A 34 0.62 20.28 12.26
C VAL A 34 1.42 21.41 12.89
N ALA A 35 2.63 21.13 13.38
CA ALA A 35 3.54 22.14 13.93
C ALA A 35 3.82 23.27 12.92
N ALA A 36 4.00 22.93 11.63
CA ALA A 36 4.20 23.90 10.56
C ALA A 36 2.97 24.80 10.29
N ARG A 37 1.78 24.42 10.76
CA ARG A 37 0.55 25.23 10.65
C ARG A 37 0.36 26.20 11.82
N VAL A 38 1.15 26.12 12.89
CA VAL A 38 1.02 26.97 14.07
C VAL A 38 1.89 28.23 13.91
N PRO A 39 1.32 29.45 13.84
CA PRO A 39 2.07 30.68 13.55
C PRO A 39 3.17 31.03 14.56
N ALA A 40 3.09 30.54 15.80
CA ALA A 40 4.12 30.71 16.83
C ALA A 40 5.33 29.78 16.60
N LEU A 41 5.09 28.55 16.16
CA LEU A 41 6.12 27.55 15.87
C LEU A 41 6.72 27.73 14.47
N ALA A 42 5.94 28.17 13.49
CA ALA A 42 6.38 28.39 12.12
C ALA A 42 7.55 29.39 12.01
N ARG A 43 7.70 30.31 12.96
CA ARG A 43 8.82 31.29 13.01
C ARG A 43 10.16 30.63 13.40
N HIS A 44 10.09 29.49 14.08
CA HIS A 44 11.23 28.71 14.57
C HIS A 44 11.52 27.49 13.67
N LEU A 45 10.56 27.10 12.82
CA LEU A 45 10.73 26.08 11.79
C LEU A 45 11.30 26.75 10.54
N THR A 46 12.62 26.70 10.43
CA THR A 46 13.48 27.48 9.53
C THR A 46 13.26 27.27 8.03
N ASP A 47 12.36 26.38 7.59
CA ASP A 47 12.26 26.08 6.16
C ASP A 47 10.85 25.65 5.72
N THR A 48 10.15 26.54 5.00
CA THR A 48 8.87 26.19 4.35
C THR A 48 9.02 25.01 3.38
N GLU A 49 10.23 24.76 2.89
CA GLU A 49 10.53 23.62 2.04
C GLU A 49 10.51 22.29 2.80
N LEU A 50 11.09 22.23 4.00
CA LEU A 50 11.05 21.03 4.84
C LEU A 50 9.60 20.66 5.18
N ALA A 51 8.75 21.64 5.50
CA ALA A 51 7.33 21.40 5.74
C ALA A 51 6.62 20.81 4.51
N ARG A 52 6.92 21.30 3.30
CA ARG A 52 6.39 20.73 2.04
C ARG A 52 6.91 19.31 1.81
N ARG A 53 8.19 19.03 2.06
CA ARG A 53 8.80 17.69 1.94
C ARG A 53 8.18 16.69 2.91
N VAL A 54 8.05 17.08 4.18
CA VAL A 54 7.38 16.28 5.21
C VAL A 54 5.94 15.98 4.81
N LEU A 55 5.22 16.98 4.27
CA LEU A 55 3.86 16.78 3.78
C LEU A 55 3.80 15.77 2.62
N VAL A 56 4.70 15.87 1.63
CA VAL A 56 4.79 14.90 0.51
C VAL A 56 4.95 13.48 1.06
N VAL A 57 6.01 13.23 1.84
CA VAL A 57 6.31 11.88 2.36
C VAL A 57 5.24 11.37 3.32
N HIS A 58 4.65 12.24 4.15
CA HIS A 58 3.51 11.90 5.00
C HIS A 58 2.34 11.36 4.18
N VAL A 59 1.94 12.09 3.13
CA VAL A 59 0.82 11.72 2.26
C VAL A 59 1.15 10.43 1.49
N ASP A 60 2.34 10.28 0.92
CA ASP A 60 2.66 9.06 0.18
C ASP A 60 2.67 7.81 1.09
N LEU A 61 3.20 7.91 2.31
CA LEU A 61 3.17 6.78 3.25
C LEU A 61 1.75 6.46 3.73
N GLY A 62 0.95 7.49 4.07
CA GLY A 62 -0.38 7.32 4.65
C GLY A 62 -1.48 7.04 3.63
N VAL A 63 -1.36 7.59 2.42
CA VAL A 63 -2.34 7.45 1.33
C VAL A 63 -1.91 6.38 0.34
N VAL A 64 -0.68 6.42 -0.19
CA VAL A 64 -0.27 5.47 -1.23
C VAL A 64 0.14 4.13 -0.61
N VAL A 65 1.07 4.13 0.34
CA VAL A 65 1.64 2.88 0.87
C VAL A 65 0.65 2.13 1.75
N TRP A 66 0.11 2.78 2.79
CA TRP A 66 -0.84 2.15 3.71
C TRP A 66 -2.09 1.61 3.00
N PHE A 67 -2.81 2.46 2.24
CA PHE A 67 -4.07 2.03 1.62
C PHE A 67 -3.88 0.99 0.52
N ALA A 68 -2.73 0.94 -0.17
CA ALA A 68 -2.49 -0.12 -1.14
C ALA A 68 -2.01 -1.42 -0.49
N ALA A 69 -1.18 -1.34 0.55
CA ALA A 69 -0.62 -2.52 1.23
C ALA A 69 -1.68 -3.29 2.05
N LEU A 70 -2.62 -2.60 2.69
CA LEU A 70 -3.63 -3.23 3.54
C LEU A 70 -4.56 -4.20 2.77
N PRO A 71 -5.19 -3.83 1.63
CA PRO A 71 -6.00 -4.76 0.85
C PRO A 71 -5.20 -5.97 0.35
N VAL A 72 -3.94 -5.79 -0.06
CA VAL A 72 -3.08 -6.92 -0.47
C VAL A 72 -2.87 -7.88 0.70
N ALA A 73 -2.62 -7.37 1.92
CA ALA A 73 -2.52 -8.19 3.12
C ALA A 73 -3.81 -9.00 3.37
N LEU A 74 -4.96 -8.32 3.31
CA LEU A 74 -6.28 -8.93 3.53
C LEU A 74 -6.59 -10.00 2.48
N PHE A 75 -6.20 -9.79 1.22
CA PHE A 75 -6.43 -10.75 0.15
C PHE A 75 -5.55 -12.00 0.28
N HIS A 76 -4.30 -11.87 0.69
CA HIS A 76 -3.49 -13.03 1.05
C HIS A 76 -4.06 -13.78 2.26
N LEU A 77 -4.58 -13.06 3.26
CA LEU A 77 -5.22 -13.67 4.42
C LEU A 77 -6.50 -14.44 4.05
N ALA A 78 -7.38 -13.84 3.24
CA ALA A 78 -8.61 -14.46 2.75
C ALA A 78 -8.33 -15.70 1.87
N ALA A 79 -7.24 -15.67 1.10
CA ALA A 79 -6.81 -16.82 0.28
C ALA A 79 -5.98 -17.86 1.06
N SER A 80 -5.83 -17.75 2.38
CA SER A 80 -4.88 -18.55 3.19
C SER A 80 -5.07 -20.06 3.10
N GLY A 81 -6.29 -20.56 2.90
CA GLY A 81 -6.59 -21.97 2.68
C GLY A 81 -6.31 -22.48 1.26
N GLY A 82 -5.92 -21.60 0.33
CA GLY A 82 -5.67 -21.92 -1.07
C GLY A 82 -4.23 -22.37 -1.37
N ARG A 83 -3.93 -22.54 -2.66
CA ARG A 83 -2.57 -22.90 -3.14
C ARG A 83 -1.53 -21.86 -2.71
N ARG A 84 -0.27 -22.30 -2.50
CA ARG A 84 0.87 -21.39 -2.29
C ARG A 84 0.94 -20.30 -3.35
N ALA A 85 1.39 -19.12 -2.95
CA ALA A 85 1.50 -17.99 -3.86
C ALA A 85 2.61 -18.19 -4.91
N GLY A 86 2.47 -17.53 -6.05
CA GLY A 86 3.48 -17.49 -7.10
C GLY A 86 4.81 -16.88 -6.63
N ARG A 87 5.90 -17.16 -7.35
CA ARG A 87 7.24 -16.61 -7.05
C ARG A 87 7.26 -15.08 -7.05
N HIS A 88 6.55 -14.45 -7.99
CA HIS A 88 6.43 -12.99 -8.07
C HIS A 88 5.77 -12.40 -6.81
N ALA A 89 4.73 -13.04 -6.29
CA ALA A 89 4.02 -12.60 -5.09
C ALA A 89 4.86 -12.77 -3.81
N ALA A 90 5.84 -13.68 -3.83
CA ALA A 90 6.79 -13.86 -2.74
C ALA A 90 7.86 -12.75 -2.67
N VAL A 91 8.24 -12.19 -3.82
CA VAL A 91 9.19 -11.07 -3.94
C VAL A 91 8.49 -9.72 -3.74
N ALA A 92 7.19 -9.64 -4.09
CA ALA A 92 6.38 -8.44 -4.06
C ALA A 92 6.47 -7.58 -2.76
N PRO A 93 6.38 -8.14 -1.53
CA PRO A 93 6.48 -7.33 -0.31
C PRO A 93 7.85 -6.65 -0.15
N TRP A 94 8.92 -7.27 -0.67
CA TRP A 94 10.27 -6.73 -0.57
C TRP A 94 10.49 -5.58 -1.55
N LEU A 95 9.98 -5.70 -2.78
CA LEU A 95 9.97 -4.60 -3.74
C LEU A 95 9.16 -3.43 -3.19
N ALA A 96 7.98 -3.73 -2.63
CA ALA A 96 7.13 -2.71 -2.03
C ALA A 96 7.81 -2.02 -0.83
N ALA A 97 8.42 -2.78 0.07
CA ALA A 97 9.16 -2.22 1.19
C ALA A 97 10.36 -1.36 0.75
N ALA A 98 11.14 -1.83 -0.24
CA ALA A 98 12.24 -1.05 -0.79
C ALA A 98 11.76 0.25 -1.44
N GLY A 99 10.65 0.20 -2.18
CA GLY A 99 10.01 1.38 -2.75
C GLY A 99 9.55 2.38 -1.68
N ALA A 100 8.87 1.89 -0.64
CA ALA A 100 8.41 2.70 0.49
C ALA A 100 9.58 3.36 1.26
N VAL A 101 10.69 2.64 1.45
CA VAL A 101 11.91 3.20 2.06
C VAL A 101 12.53 4.28 1.18
N ALA A 102 12.58 4.06 -0.15
CA ALA A 102 13.11 5.03 -1.09
C ALA A 102 12.30 6.34 -1.13
N LEU A 103 10.99 6.31 -0.86
CA LEU A 103 10.17 7.53 -0.69
C LEU A 103 10.68 8.41 0.46
N GLY A 104 11.31 7.82 1.49
CA GLY A 104 11.94 8.56 2.59
C GLY A 104 13.04 9.53 2.12
N SER A 105 13.64 9.31 0.95
CA SER A 105 14.59 10.25 0.32
C SER A 105 13.98 11.64 0.07
N GLY A 106 12.64 11.75 -0.02
CA GLY A 106 11.94 13.02 -0.16
C GLY A 106 12.17 13.98 1.02
N LEU A 107 12.55 13.46 2.19
CA LEU A 107 12.86 14.24 3.38
C LEU A 107 14.25 14.89 3.33
N ILE A 108 15.14 14.51 2.41
CA ILE A 108 16.52 15.02 2.35
C ILE A 108 16.50 16.45 1.78
N PRO A 109 16.94 17.47 2.54
CA PRO A 109 16.98 18.85 2.03
C PRO A 109 17.95 19.00 0.85
N GLY A 110 17.60 19.85 -0.12
CA GLY A 110 18.39 20.09 -1.33
C GLY A 110 18.30 18.99 -2.40
N TRP A 111 17.66 17.85 -2.11
CA TRP A 111 17.47 16.77 -3.07
C TRP A 111 16.12 16.91 -3.77
N GLY A 112 16.12 17.43 -4.99
CA GLY A 112 14.91 17.66 -5.80
C GLY A 112 13.98 18.74 -5.24
N ARG A 113 12.96 19.15 -6.00
CA ARG A 113 11.97 20.14 -5.54
C ARG A 113 10.69 19.44 -5.08
N PRO A 114 10.11 19.78 -3.91
CA PRO A 114 8.84 19.20 -3.48
C PRO A 114 7.67 19.83 -4.25
N HIS A 115 6.87 18.98 -4.87
CA HIS A 115 5.65 19.33 -5.60
C HIS A 115 4.43 18.77 -4.86
N THR A 116 3.68 19.66 -4.20
CA THR A 116 2.42 19.33 -3.53
C THR A 116 1.25 19.49 -4.50
N VAL A 117 1.25 18.71 -5.60
CA VAL A 117 0.23 18.77 -6.67
C VAL A 117 -1.02 17.96 -6.31
N ASN A 118 -2.17 18.26 -6.91
CA ASN A 118 -3.50 17.69 -6.58
C ASN A 118 -3.74 16.21 -7.01
N TYR A 119 -2.69 15.44 -7.30
CA TYR A 119 -2.82 14.03 -7.69
C TYR A 119 -2.00 13.16 -6.74
N VAL A 120 -0.71 12.99 -7.02
CA VAL A 120 0.24 12.32 -6.13
C VAL A 120 1.34 13.32 -5.83
N PRO A 121 1.54 13.71 -4.55
CA PRO A 121 2.67 14.55 -4.16
C PRO A 121 3.98 13.86 -4.57
N LEU A 122 4.96 14.64 -5.01
CA LEU A 122 6.26 14.07 -5.38
C LEU A 122 7.40 15.03 -5.07
N VAL A 123 8.57 14.47 -4.84
CA VAL A 123 9.82 15.22 -4.88
C VAL A 123 10.50 14.93 -6.21
N ASP A 124 10.84 15.97 -6.96
CA ASP A 124 11.43 15.87 -8.30
C ASP A 124 12.90 15.41 -8.21
N GLN A 125 13.07 14.12 -7.94
CA GLN A 125 14.34 13.44 -7.88
C GLN A 125 14.20 11.96 -8.28
N PRO A 126 15.21 11.37 -8.95
CA PRO A 126 15.11 10.02 -9.49
C PRO A 126 14.82 8.92 -8.45
N LEU A 127 15.44 9.01 -7.26
CA LEU A 127 15.29 7.97 -6.22
C LEU A 127 13.86 7.93 -5.66
N PHE A 128 13.22 9.08 -5.51
CA PHE A 128 11.84 9.18 -5.05
C PHE A 128 10.88 8.57 -6.08
N VAL A 129 11.02 8.95 -7.35
CA VAL A 129 10.21 8.42 -8.45
C VAL A 129 10.44 6.91 -8.63
N ALA A 130 11.68 6.45 -8.58
CA ALA A 130 12.01 5.03 -8.61
C ALA A 130 11.38 4.28 -7.43
N GLY A 131 11.37 4.89 -6.24
CA GLY A 131 10.69 4.35 -5.06
C GLY A 131 9.19 4.16 -5.28
N LEU A 132 8.51 5.17 -5.84
CA LEU A 132 7.10 5.10 -6.17
C LEU A 132 6.79 4.00 -7.20
N LEU A 133 7.57 3.93 -8.28
CA LEU A 133 7.43 2.90 -9.32
C LEU A 133 7.71 1.50 -8.78
N LEU A 134 8.73 1.35 -7.94
CA LEU A 134 9.10 0.07 -7.31
C LEU A 134 8.02 -0.41 -6.35
N PHE A 135 7.42 0.51 -5.58
CA PHE A 135 6.28 0.22 -4.73
C PHE A 135 5.07 -0.26 -5.56
N ALA A 136 4.70 0.49 -6.59
CA ALA A 136 3.61 0.13 -7.49
C ALA A 136 3.84 -1.23 -8.16
N ALA A 137 5.07 -1.51 -8.62
CA ALA A 137 5.45 -2.80 -9.18
C ALA A 137 5.30 -3.94 -8.17
N GLY A 138 5.65 -3.74 -6.90
CA GLY A 138 5.43 -4.70 -5.83
C GLY A 138 3.93 -5.00 -5.62
N VAL A 139 3.09 -3.97 -5.59
CA VAL A 139 1.64 -4.12 -5.45
C VAL A 139 1.06 -4.89 -6.64
N VAL A 140 1.36 -4.47 -7.87
CA VAL A 140 0.91 -5.15 -9.10
C VAL A 140 1.39 -6.59 -9.14
N ALA A 141 2.65 -6.86 -8.81
CA ALA A 141 3.18 -8.21 -8.75
C ALA A 141 2.39 -9.08 -7.77
N SER A 142 1.93 -8.56 -6.63
CA SER A 142 1.08 -9.33 -5.72
C SER A 142 -0.30 -9.65 -6.33
N TYR A 143 -0.92 -8.68 -6.99
CA TYR A 143 -2.23 -8.83 -7.62
C TYR A 143 -2.26 -9.79 -8.81
N LEU A 144 -1.14 -9.99 -9.50
CA LEU A 144 -1.02 -10.98 -10.58
C LEU A 144 -1.07 -12.43 -10.08
N ASP A 145 -1.07 -12.67 -8.76
CA ASP A 145 -1.25 -14.01 -8.21
C ASP A 145 -2.66 -14.53 -8.51
N ARG A 146 -2.74 -15.63 -9.24
CA ARG A 146 -4.00 -16.18 -9.79
C ARG A 146 -5.05 -16.49 -8.72
N ALA A 147 -4.67 -16.80 -7.49
CA ALA A 147 -5.64 -17.10 -6.44
C ALA A 147 -6.26 -15.84 -5.81
N LEU A 148 -5.69 -14.67 -6.06
CA LEU A 148 -6.33 -13.39 -5.73
C LEU A 148 -7.35 -12.99 -6.80
N LEU A 149 -7.21 -13.51 -8.03
CA LEU A 149 -8.11 -13.25 -9.14
C LEU A 149 -9.36 -14.14 -9.08
N PRO A 150 -10.53 -13.63 -9.51
CA PRO A 150 -11.81 -14.33 -9.42
C PRO A 150 -12.00 -15.50 -10.41
N PHE A 151 -10.99 -15.82 -11.24
CA PHE A 151 -11.11 -16.78 -12.35
C PHE A 151 -10.85 -18.26 -11.96
N GLY A 152 -11.12 -18.65 -10.71
CA GLY A 152 -10.99 -20.03 -10.24
C GLY A 152 -12.19 -20.89 -10.65
N ASP A 153 -11.92 -22.07 -11.22
CA ASP A 153 -12.90 -23.05 -11.72
C ASP A 153 -14.13 -23.24 -10.80
N SER A 154 -15.31 -22.88 -11.30
CA SER A 154 -16.60 -23.03 -10.62
C SER A 154 -17.12 -24.48 -10.58
N SER A 155 -16.28 -25.47 -10.91
CA SER A 155 -16.68 -26.86 -11.19
C SER A 155 -16.50 -27.84 -10.01
N ARG A 156 -16.28 -27.37 -8.78
CA ARG A 156 -16.44 -28.19 -7.56
C ARG A 156 -17.62 -27.69 -6.73
N ALA A 157 -18.73 -28.44 -6.84
CA ALA A 157 -19.87 -28.69 -5.94
C ALA A 157 -20.24 -27.75 -4.76
N PRO A 158 -21.55 -27.71 -4.40
CA PRO A 158 -22.16 -26.68 -3.56
C PRO A 158 -21.85 -26.87 -2.07
N GLY A 159 -21.25 -25.85 -1.43
CA GLY A 159 -21.05 -25.82 0.02
C GLY A 159 -19.81 -25.08 0.52
N GLY A 160 -18.88 -24.67 -0.34
CA GLY A 160 -17.65 -23.96 0.05
C GLY A 160 -17.63 -22.51 -0.44
N ASP A 161 -17.30 -21.58 0.46
CA ASP A 161 -17.08 -20.16 0.17
C ASP A 161 -15.75 -19.91 -0.59
N ASP A 162 -15.49 -20.71 -1.63
CA ASP A 162 -14.19 -20.83 -2.29
C ASP A 162 -13.91 -19.73 -3.31
N ALA A 163 -14.80 -18.74 -3.42
CA ALA A 163 -14.59 -17.66 -4.37
C ALA A 163 -13.47 -16.75 -3.87
N GLY A 164 -12.46 -16.55 -4.71
CA GLY A 164 -11.30 -15.73 -4.37
C GLY A 164 -11.69 -14.35 -3.82
N PRO A 165 -10.78 -13.66 -3.10
CA PRO A 165 -11.11 -12.46 -2.32
C PRO A 165 -11.83 -11.38 -3.14
N VAL A 166 -11.42 -11.19 -4.40
CA VAL A 166 -12.07 -10.25 -5.33
C VAL A 166 -13.52 -10.65 -5.63
N ALA A 167 -13.80 -11.94 -5.83
CA ALA A 167 -15.15 -12.44 -6.05
C ALA A 167 -16.02 -12.27 -4.79
N ALA A 168 -15.46 -12.49 -3.59
CA ALA A 168 -16.15 -12.22 -2.34
C ALA A 168 -16.55 -10.74 -2.20
N THR A 169 -15.64 -9.80 -2.53
CA THR A 169 -15.94 -8.36 -2.56
C THR A 169 -17.05 -8.02 -3.57
N LEU A 170 -16.98 -8.56 -4.79
CA LEU A 170 -18.00 -8.34 -5.81
C LEU A 170 -19.38 -8.90 -5.40
N ARG A 171 -19.42 -10.05 -4.74
CA ARG A 171 -20.67 -10.62 -4.19
C ARG A 171 -21.26 -9.74 -3.09
N ALA A 172 -20.43 -9.25 -2.18
CA ALA A 172 -20.88 -8.33 -1.12
C ALA A 172 -21.47 -7.04 -1.71
N GLN A 173 -20.82 -6.45 -2.72
CA GLN A 173 -21.34 -5.26 -3.41
C GLN A 173 -22.67 -5.53 -4.13
N ARG A 174 -22.79 -6.66 -4.84
CA ARG A 174 -24.05 -7.05 -5.49
C ARG A 174 -25.18 -7.30 -4.47
N GLY A 175 -24.86 -7.86 -3.31
CA GLY A 175 -25.80 -8.04 -2.21
C GLY A 175 -26.37 -6.71 -1.71
N PHE A 176 -25.50 -5.71 -1.52
CA PHE A 176 -25.93 -4.36 -1.12
C PHE A 176 -26.87 -3.70 -2.13
N LEU A 177 -26.60 -3.83 -3.43
CA LEU A 177 -27.46 -3.27 -4.48
C LEU A 177 -28.85 -3.92 -4.51
N ARG A 178 -28.94 -5.23 -4.21
CA ARG A 178 -30.23 -5.94 -4.13
C ARG A 178 -31.06 -5.54 -2.92
N LEU A 179 -30.42 -5.23 -1.79
CA LEU A 179 -31.10 -4.73 -0.60
C LEU A 179 -31.69 -3.33 -0.84
N GLY A 180 -30.99 -2.47 -1.59
CA GLY A 180 -31.50 -1.14 -1.95
C GLY A 180 -32.56 -1.14 -3.06
N ALA A 181 -32.68 -2.21 -3.85
CA ALA A 181 -33.72 -2.36 -4.87
C ALA A 181 -35.02 -2.99 -4.32
N ALA A 182 -35.01 -3.47 -3.08
CA ALA A 182 -36.14 -4.09 -2.39
C ALA A 182 -36.83 -3.16 -1.37
N SER A 183 -36.38 -1.91 -1.27
CA SER A 183 -36.93 -0.81 -0.45
C SER A 183 -37.56 0.25 -1.34
#